data_AF-A0A7K0C5Z8-F1
#
_entry.id   AF-A0A7K0C5Z8-F1
#
_cell.length_a   1.000
_cell.length_b   1.000
_cell.length_c   1.000
_cell.angle_alpha   90.00
_cell.angle_beta   90.00
_cell.angle_gamma   90.00
#
_symmetry.space_group_name_H-M   'P 1'
#
loop_
_entity.id
_entity.type
_entity.pdbx_description
1 polymer ?
#
loop_
_entity_poly.entity_id
_entity_poly.type
_entity_poly.pdbx_seq_one_letter_code
_entity_poly.pdbx_strand_id
1 'polypeptide(L)'
;MFKNYSDARRKARLFADCADISYAAALRRLNDARIAAAGHQHDATEGVGLIELPYSGGRAVNTDLAARLVAAVKDGCRHCRIVLSVEALDHRPTVAALAGTVFWPLPKAGRARASTVRWHALARRAHTDRTDSAAAAAVWEVVEAMDAPQVYGLLDDALRLWAVIKPPPLVIHHAELGDDPGGEPHYQVTVASIRDGGHKVPALVLGHEAGRAGLAHLRELGLPDWNKDSSPVTDPAWRLRVSISTRALEAIVHVNDEEEGDDIVLWKAAKPVRLPDGWWDLIDRVQHVAVCGPTASGAPKQPAQVAVIARVTFR
;
A
#
# COMPACT_ATOMS: atom_id res chain seq x y z
N MET A 1 -12.72 -23.17 30.65
CA MET A 1 -12.98 -23.95 29.42
C MET A 1 -14.35 -23.65 28.78
N PHE A 2 -15.43 -23.42 29.54
CA PHE A 2 -16.79 -23.21 28.98
C PHE A 2 -17.02 -21.93 28.15
N LYS A 3 -16.38 -20.78 28.46
CA LYS A 3 -16.52 -19.52 27.70
C LYS A 3 -16.10 -19.63 26.23
N ASN A 4 -15.12 -20.49 25.92
CA ASN A 4 -14.59 -20.65 24.56
C ASN A 4 -15.55 -21.46 23.66
N TYR A 5 -16.32 -22.36 24.26
CA TYR A 5 -17.27 -23.20 23.52
C TYR A 5 -18.50 -22.41 23.06
N SER A 6 -19.01 -21.50 23.89
CA SER A 6 -20.14 -20.64 23.52
C SER A 6 -19.77 -19.67 22.39
N ASP A 7 -18.56 -19.09 22.42
CA ASP A 7 -18.09 -18.18 21.38
C ASP A 7 -17.90 -18.88 20.02
N ALA A 8 -17.30 -20.08 20.02
CA ALA A 8 -17.11 -20.86 18.81
C ALA A 8 -18.44 -21.22 18.12
N ARG A 9 -19.46 -21.61 18.89
CA ARG A 9 -20.80 -21.90 18.36
C ARG A 9 -21.48 -20.64 17.82
N ARG A 10 -21.36 -19.51 18.52
CA ARG A 10 -21.89 -18.21 18.05
C ARG A 10 -21.27 -17.84 16.69
N LYS A 11 -19.95 -17.88 16.58
CA LYS A 11 -19.21 -17.57 15.36
C LYS A 11 -19.54 -18.52 14.21
N ALA A 12 -19.77 -19.80 14.49
CA ALA A 12 -20.19 -20.77 13.48
C ALA A 12 -21.62 -20.51 12.96
N ARG A 13 -22.56 -20.09 13.82
CA ARG A 13 -23.89 -19.66 13.37
C ARG A 13 -23.80 -18.41 12.51
N LEU A 14 -23.07 -17.40 12.99
CA LEU A 14 -22.85 -16.16 12.26
C LEU A 14 -22.28 -16.41 10.86
N PHE A 15 -21.25 -17.26 10.77
CA PHE A 15 -20.63 -17.63 9.51
C PHE A 15 -21.57 -18.45 8.61
N ALA A 16 -22.39 -19.33 9.19
CA ALA A 16 -23.41 -20.10 8.46
C ALA A 16 -24.38 -19.15 7.75
N ASP A 17 -24.93 -18.17 8.49
CA ASP A 17 -25.88 -17.19 7.97
C ASP A 17 -25.23 -16.29 6.90
N CYS A 18 -23.98 -15.86 7.12
CA CYS A 18 -23.27 -14.97 6.20
C CYS A 18 -22.83 -15.66 4.90
N ALA A 19 -22.49 -16.95 4.97
CA ALA A 19 -22.02 -17.73 3.84
C ALA A 19 -23.13 -18.55 3.16
N ASP A 20 -24.36 -18.48 3.67
CA ASP A 20 -25.52 -19.26 3.22
C ASP A 20 -25.22 -20.78 3.17
N ILE A 21 -24.72 -21.30 4.28
CA ILE A 21 -24.40 -22.73 4.45
C ILE A 21 -25.00 -23.27 5.74
N SER A 22 -25.15 -24.58 5.85
CA SER A 22 -25.63 -25.19 7.10
C SER A 22 -24.66 -24.93 8.26
N TYR A 23 -25.20 -24.82 9.48
CA TYR A 23 -24.40 -24.66 10.69
C TYR A 23 -23.31 -25.73 10.85
N ALA A 24 -23.62 -26.99 10.51
CA ALA A 24 -22.64 -28.07 10.57
C ALA A 24 -21.49 -27.89 9.57
N ALA A 25 -21.78 -27.38 8.36
CA ALA A 25 -20.76 -27.07 7.37
C ALA A 25 -19.90 -25.86 7.80
N ALA A 26 -20.54 -24.82 8.34
CA ALA A 26 -19.84 -23.65 8.88
C ALA A 26 -18.90 -24.02 10.04
N LEU A 27 -19.37 -24.85 10.98
CA LEU A 27 -18.59 -25.31 12.12
C LEU A 27 -17.36 -26.12 11.68
N ARG A 28 -17.53 -27.06 10.74
CA ARG A 28 -16.40 -27.82 10.16
C ARG A 28 -15.40 -26.88 9.50
N ARG A 29 -15.86 -26.04 8.57
CA ARG A 29 -15.00 -25.13 7.82
C ARG A 29 -14.22 -24.15 8.71
N LEU A 30 -14.84 -23.65 9.79
CA LEU A 30 -14.15 -22.79 10.75
C LEU A 30 -13.13 -23.54 11.59
N ASN A 31 -13.44 -24.77 12.01
CA ASN A 31 -12.48 -25.59 12.75
C ASN A 31 -11.29 -25.96 11.88
N ASP A 32 -11.54 -26.40 10.64
CA ASP A 32 -10.49 -26.71 9.66
C ASP A 32 -9.61 -25.49 9.40
N ALA A 33 -10.24 -24.32 9.18
CA ALA A 33 -9.51 -23.07 8.97
C ALA A 33 -8.68 -22.66 10.19
N ARG A 34 -9.18 -22.86 11.42
CA ARG A 34 -8.43 -22.57 12.66
C ARG A 34 -7.23 -23.48 12.83
N ILE A 35 -7.40 -24.78 12.58
CA ILE A 35 -6.31 -25.76 12.64
C ILE A 35 -5.25 -25.43 11.60
N ALA A 36 -5.66 -25.16 10.36
CA ALA A 36 -4.75 -24.82 9.27
C ALA A 36 -4.07 -23.45 9.43
N ALA A 37 -4.72 -22.49 10.09
CA ALA A 37 -4.14 -21.18 10.38
C ALA A 37 -3.25 -21.17 11.63
N ALA A 38 -3.20 -22.27 12.40
CA ALA A 38 -2.41 -22.33 13.61
C ALA A 38 -0.92 -22.17 13.27
N GLY A 39 -0.28 -21.13 13.81
CA GLY A 39 1.13 -20.83 13.56
C GLY A 39 1.41 -20.03 12.28
N HIS A 40 0.38 -19.69 11.48
CA HIS A 40 0.57 -18.75 10.37
C HIS A 40 0.83 -17.34 10.91
N GLN A 41 1.84 -16.69 10.35
CA GLN A 41 2.13 -15.27 10.57
C GLN A 41 2.16 -14.56 9.23
N HIS A 42 1.50 -13.41 9.17
CA HIS A 42 1.47 -12.55 8.00
C HIS A 42 2.13 -11.24 8.37
N ASP A 43 2.96 -10.70 7.48
CA ASP A 43 3.59 -9.41 7.70
C ASP A 43 2.54 -8.30 7.62
N ALA A 44 2.21 -7.71 8.77
CA ALA A 44 1.09 -6.79 8.95
C ALA A 44 1.47 -5.32 8.68
N THR A 45 2.46 -5.09 7.80
CA THR A 45 2.98 -3.75 7.50
C THR A 45 1.97 -2.86 6.76
N GLU A 46 0.96 -3.44 6.10
CA GLU A 46 -0.10 -2.72 5.39
C GLU A 46 -1.34 -2.47 6.29
N GLY A 47 -1.21 -1.55 7.26
CA GLY A 47 -2.33 -1.09 8.10
C GLY A 47 -2.31 0.40 8.46
N VAL A 48 -1.26 1.11 8.02
CA VAL A 48 -1.02 2.52 8.35
C VAL A 48 -2.02 3.39 7.59
N GLY A 49 -2.94 4.02 8.32
CA GLY A 49 -3.89 5.00 7.78
C GLY A 49 -5.38 4.69 8.02
N LEU A 50 -5.75 3.54 8.60
CA LEU A 50 -7.17 3.22 8.85
C LEU A 50 -7.82 4.05 9.98
N ILE A 51 -7.02 4.58 10.91
CA ILE A 51 -7.51 5.32 12.10
C ILE A 51 -8.09 6.69 11.73
N GLU A 52 -7.58 7.31 10.66
CA GLU A 52 -7.92 8.69 10.28
C GLU A 52 -9.09 8.78 9.30
N LEU A 53 -9.67 7.64 8.92
CA LEU A 53 -10.71 7.61 7.91
C LEU A 53 -12.10 7.89 8.53
N PRO A 54 -12.95 8.68 7.86
CA PRO A 54 -14.24 9.11 8.41
C PRO A 54 -15.26 7.97 8.53
N TYR A 55 -14.97 6.80 7.95
CA TYR A 55 -15.94 5.71 7.76
C TYR A 55 -16.34 5.00 9.06
N SER A 56 -15.52 5.09 10.11
CA SER A 56 -15.84 4.51 11.42
C SER A 56 -16.74 5.42 12.27
N GLY A 57 -17.08 6.63 11.81
CA GLY A 57 -17.87 7.59 12.58
C GLY A 57 -17.20 7.97 13.92
N GLY A 58 -15.86 8.00 13.96
CA GLY A 58 -15.09 8.26 15.18
C GLY A 58 -15.01 7.09 16.16
N ARG A 59 -15.52 5.90 15.79
CA ARG A 59 -15.39 4.68 16.61
C ARG A 59 -13.99 4.09 16.49
N ALA A 60 -13.53 3.45 17.57
CA ALA A 60 -12.22 2.80 17.61
C ALA A 60 -12.13 1.66 16.58
N VAL A 61 -11.12 1.74 15.71
CA VAL A 61 -10.79 0.72 14.72
C VAL A 61 -9.75 -0.22 15.30
N ASN A 62 -9.99 -1.54 15.22
CA ASN A 62 -8.96 -2.53 15.55
C ASN A 62 -7.99 -2.66 14.36
N THR A 63 -6.90 -1.87 14.40
CA THR A 63 -5.90 -1.79 13.33
C THR A 63 -5.06 -3.05 13.18
N ASP A 64 -4.75 -3.74 14.28
CA ASP A 64 -4.03 -5.01 14.25
C ASP A 64 -4.84 -6.09 13.51
N LEU A 65 -6.13 -6.23 13.83
CA LEU A 65 -7.01 -7.14 13.11
C LEU A 65 -7.13 -6.78 11.63
N ALA A 66 -7.23 -5.48 11.32
CA ALA A 66 -7.31 -5.00 9.94
C ALA A 66 -6.05 -5.36 9.15
N ALA A 67 -4.87 -5.09 9.70
CA ALA A 67 -3.59 -5.35 9.07
C ALA A 67 -3.36 -6.85 8.85
N ARG A 68 -3.63 -7.70 9.85
CA ARG A 68 -3.56 -9.16 9.71
C ARG A 68 -4.51 -9.68 8.63
N LEU A 69 -5.73 -9.13 8.54
CA LEU A 69 -6.71 -9.55 7.54
C LEU A 69 -6.30 -9.14 6.13
N VAL A 70 -5.81 -7.91 5.94
CA VAL A 70 -5.29 -7.45 4.64
C VAL A 70 -4.09 -8.30 4.23
N ALA A 71 -3.11 -8.50 5.11
CA ALA A 71 -1.93 -9.31 4.83
C ALA A 71 -2.30 -10.77 4.45
N ALA A 72 -3.21 -11.42 5.20
CA ALA A 72 -3.71 -12.75 4.85
C ALA A 72 -4.38 -12.80 3.46
N VAL A 73 -5.06 -11.72 3.06
CA VAL A 73 -5.68 -11.60 1.74
C VAL A 73 -4.64 -11.40 0.64
N LYS A 74 -3.61 -10.59 0.88
CA LYS A 74 -2.47 -10.38 -0.03
C LYS A 74 -1.70 -11.66 -0.30
N ASP A 75 -1.47 -12.44 0.74
CA ASP A 75 -0.77 -13.73 0.66
C ASP A 75 -1.64 -14.84 0.07
N GLY A 76 -2.91 -14.57 -0.24
CA GLY A 76 -3.86 -15.57 -0.72
C GLY A 76 -4.20 -16.64 0.33
N CYS A 77 -3.96 -16.38 1.61
CA CYS A 77 -4.17 -17.35 2.68
C CYS A 77 -5.65 -17.50 3.05
N ARG A 78 -6.32 -18.45 2.39
CA ARG A 78 -7.76 -18.70 2.54
C ARG A 78 -8.18 -19.01 3.99
N HIS A 79 -7.36 -19.75 4.75
CA HIS A 79 -7.69 -20.17 6.11
C HIS A 79 -7.67 -18.98 7.08
N CYS A 80 -6.59 -18.21 7.08
CA CYS A 80 -6.47 -16.99 7.89
C CYS A 80 -7.55 -15.98 7.54
N ARG A 81 -7.82 -15.78 6.24
CA ARG A 81 -8.92 -14.91 5.79
C ARG A 81 -10.27 -15.33 6.39
N ILE A 82 -10.63 -16.61 6.36
CA ILE A 82 -11.91 -17.07 6.93
C ILE A 82 -11.99 -16.77 8.44
N VAL A 83 -10.95 -17.12 9.19
CA VAL A 83 -10.92 -16.92 10.66
C VAL A 83 -11.01 -15.44 11.00
N LEU A 84 -10.17 -14.61 10.38
CA LEU A 84 -10.08 -13.17 10.65
C LEU A 84 -11.32 -12.42 10.14
N SER A 85 -11.94 -12.84 9.03
CA SER A 85 -13.20 -12.26 8.56
C SER A 85 -14.32 -12.45 9.57
N VAL A 86 -14.44 -13.63 10.19
CA VAL A 86 -15.46 -13.88 11.21
C VAL A 86 -15.18 -13.11 12.49
N GLU A 87 -13.91 -12.94 12.87
CA GLU A 87 -13.51 -12.05 13.98
C GLU A 87 -13.85 -10.59 13.70
N ALA A 88 -13.62 -10.12 12.47
CA ALA A 88 -13.93 -8.75 12.06
C ALA A 88 -15.43 -8.43 12.09
N LEU A 89 -16.33 -9.42 12.01
CA LEU A 89 -17.77 -9.18 12.14
C LEU A 89 -18.17 -8.69 13.54
N ASP A 90 -17.41 -9.04 14.58
CA ASP A 90 -17.58 -8.50 15.93
C ASP A 90 -17.02 -7.05 16.05
N HIS A 91 -16.29 -6.57 15.03
CA HIS A 91 -15.66 -5.24 14.97
C HIS A 91 -16.10 -4.44 13.74
N ARG A 92 -17.38 -4.08 13.69
CA ARG A 92 -17.96 -3.27 12.59
C ARG A 92 -17.19 -1.99 12.22
N PRO A 93 -16.61 -1.21 13.16
CA PRO A 93 -15.76 -0.07 12.79
C PRO A 93 -14.58 -0.46 11.91
N THR A 94 -13.96 -1.60 12.19
CA THR A 94 -12.87 -2.16 11.38
C THR A 94 -13.34 -2.54 9.98
N VAL A 95 -14.52 -3.14 9.86
CA VAL A 95 -15.11 -3.46 8.54
C VAL A 95 -15.38 -2.20 7.73
N ALA A 96 -15.96 -1.16 8.35
CA ALA A 96 -16.24 0.12 7.68
C ALA A 96 -14.94 0.80 7.20
N ALA A 97 -13.90 0.81 8.04
CA ALA A 97 -12.60 1.37 7.67
C ALA A 97 -11.93 0.60 6.51
N LEU A 98 -11.91 -0.73 6.57
CA LEU A 98 -11.37 -1.59 5.50
C LEU A 98 -12.11 -1.39 4.18
N ALA A 99 -13.44 -1.32 4.21
CA ALA A 99 -14.26 -1.10 3.03
C ALA A 99 -14.04 0.29 2.44
N GLY A 100 -14.01 1.32 3.29
CA GLY A 100 -13.87 2.69 2.82
C GLY A 100 -12.55 2.98 2.16
N THR A 101 -11.48 2.36 2.65
CA THR A 101 -10.13 2.49 2.06
C THR A 101 -10.09 2.09 0.58
N VAL A 102 -10.83 1.05 0.20
CA VAL A 102 -10.78 0.49 -1.17
C VAL A 102 -11.92 0.95 -2.07
N PHE A 103 -13.07 1.29 -1.50
CA PHE A 103 -14.21 1.71 -2.30
C PHE A 103 -14.27 3.22 -2.55
N TRP A 104 -13.71 4.07 -1.69
CA TRP A 104 -13.76 5.52 -1.92
C TRP A 104 -13.16 5.98 -3.25
N PRO A 105 -12.02 5.44 -3.75
CA PRO A 105 -11.40 5.97 -4.96
C PRO A 105 -12.11 5.46 -6.23
N LEU A 106 -13.04 4.52 -6.09
CA LEU A 106 -13.73 3.94 -7.24
C LEU A 106 -14.91 4.83 -7.67
N PRO A 107 -15.07 5.10 -8.97
CA PRO A 107 -16.24 5.83 -9.46
C PRO A 107 -17.53 5.01 -9.29
N LYS A 108 -17.42 3.67 -9.25
CA LYS A 108 -18.51 2.71 -9.03
C LYS A 108 -17.95 1.45 -8.34
N ALA A 109 -18.73 0.82 -7.48
CA ALA A 109 -18.35 -0.41 -6.76
C ALA A 109 -18.23 -1.68 -7.65
N GLY A 110 -18.46 -1.59 -8.97
CA GLY A 110 -18.35 -2.74 -9.88
C GLY A 110 -19.36 -3.85 -9.59
N ARG A 111 -18.96 -5.12 -9.77
CA ARG A 111 -19.74 -6.31 -9.37
C ARG A 111 -19.69 -6.52 -7.85
N ALA A 112 -20.26 -5.58 -7.11
CA ALA A 112 -20.42 -5.67 -5.66
C ALA A 112 -21.86 -6.01 -5.27
N ARG A 113 -22.06 -6.47 -4.03
CA ARG A 113 -23.38 -6.74 -3.47
C ARG A 113 -24.17 -5.44 -3.26
N ALA A 114 -25.49 -5.54 -3.16
CA ALA A 114 -26.37 -4.38 -3.01
C ALA A 114 -26.06 -3.55 -1.73
N SER A 115 -25.69 -4.22 -0.63
CA SER A 115 -25.27 -3.55 0.62
C SER A 115 -24.04 -2.66 0.37
N THR A 116 -23.04 -3.18 -0.34
CA THR A 116 -21.81 -2.47 -0.71
C THR A 116 -22.11 -1.28 -1.62
N VAL A 117 -22.99 -1.43 -2.61
CA VAL A 117 -23.35 -0.33 -3.54
C VAL A 117 -24.02 0.83 -2.79
N ARG A 118 -25.00 0.54 -1.92
CA ARG A 118 -25.69 1.56 -1.12
C ARG A 118 -24.71 2.30 -0.21
N TRP A 119 -23.85 1.54 0.48
CA TRP A 119 -22.86 2.08 1.39
C TRP A 119 -21.80 2.94 0.68
N HIS A 120 -21.31 2.49 -0.47
CA HIS A 120 -20.27 3.16 -1.27
C HIS A 120 -20.66 4.60 -1.67
N ALA A 121 -21.92 4.83 -2.05
CA ALA A 121 -22.40 6.16 -2.42
C ALA A 121 -22.24 7.18 -1.27
N LEU A 122 -22.54 6.76 -0.05
CA LEU A 122 -22.38 7.58 1.16
C LEU A 122 -20.91 7.73 1.53
N ALA A 123 -20.14 6.64 1.48
CA ALA A 123 -18.71 6.65 1.79
C ALA A 123 -17.93 7.62 0.90
N ARG A 124 -18.27 7.67 -0.40
CA ARG A 124 -17.67 8.63 -1.33
C ARG A 124 -17.99 10.08 -0.96
N ARG A 125 -19.24 10.38 -0.59
CA ARG A 125 -19.63 11.73 -0.14
C ARG A 125 -18.84 12.15 1.10
N ALA A 126 -18.75 11.27 2.10
CA ALA A 126 -17.98 11.52 3.32
C ALA A 126 -16.47 11.69 3.07
N HIS A 127 -15.94 11.07 2.01
CA HIS A 127 -14.55 11.25 1.63
C HIS A 127 -14.29 12.61 0.96
N THR A 128 -15.17 13.02 0.03
CA THR A 128 -15.03 14.27 -0.73
C THR A 128 -15.13 15.49 0.18
N ASP A 129 -15.97 15.43 1.21
CA ASP A 129 -16.07 16.48 2.23
C ASP A 129 -15.71 15.93 3.60
N ARG A 130 -14.41 15.95 3.93
CA ARG A 130 -13.90 15.45 5.21
C ARG A 130 -14.39 16.26 6.42
N THR A 131 -14.93 17.47 6.18
CA THR A 131 -15.48 18.32 7.23
C THR A 131 -16.98 18.07 7.47
N ASP A 132 -17.65 17.36 6.55
CA ASP A 132 -19.05 16.93 6.71
C ASP A 132 -19.14 15.77 7.71
N SER A 133 -19.15 16.12 9.00
CA SER A 133 -19.34 15.16 10.09
C SER A 133 -20.68 14.41 9.98
N ALA A 134 -21.69 14.99 9.33
CA ALA A 134 -22.97 14.32 9.11
C ALA A 134 -22.86 13.22 8.05
N ALA A 135 -22.07 13.43 7.00
CA ALA A 135 -21.76 12.37 6.03
C ALA A 135 -20.97 11.22 6.67
N ALA A 136 -19.97 11.52 7.50
CA ALA A 136 -19.22 10.51 8.25
C ALA A 136 -20.13 9.70 9.20
N ALA A 137 -21.03 10.37 9.93
CA ALA A 137 -22.02 9.73 10.80
C ALA A 137 -22.98 8.83 10.00
N ALA A 138 -23.51 9.31 8.86
CA ALA A 138 -24.42 8.55 8.01
C ALA A 138 -23.78 7.27 7.44
N VAL A 139 -22.49 7.31 7.10
CA VAL A 139 -21.74 6.13 6.65
C VAL A 139 -21.68 5.07 7.75
N TRP A 140 -21.40 5.49 8.99
CA TRP A 140 -21.38 4.60 10.15
C TRP A 140 -22.77 4.05 10.48
N GLU A 141 -23.80 4.90 10.53
CA GLU A 141 -25.19 4.49 10.82
C GLU A 141 -25.68 3.41 9.87
N VAL A 142 -25.29 3.48 8.58
CA VAL A 142 -25.63 2.43 7.62
C VAL A 142 -24.97 1.10 7.95
N VAL A 143 -23.71 1.08 8.40
CA VAL A 143 -23.02 -0.16 8.82
C VAL A 143 -23.60 -0.69 10.14
N GLU A 144 -24.00 0.20 11.04
CA GLU A 144 -24.66 -0.15 12.30
C GLU A 144 -26.06 -0.77 12.05
N ALA A 145 -26.79 -0.25 11.07
CA ALA A 145 -28.08 -0.80 10.66
C ALA A 145 -28.00 -2.10 9.84
N MET A 146 -26.83 -2.46 9.32
CA MET A 146 -26.67 -3.70 8.54
C MET A 146 -26.82 -4.93 9.44
N ASP A 147 -27.47 -5.96 8.90
CA ASP A 147 -27.41 -7.29 9.50
C ASP A 147 -26.03 -7.94 9.24
N ALA A 148 -25.77 -9.06 9.91
CA ALA A 148 -24.47 -9.73 9.77
C ALA A 148 -24.15 -10.18 8.33
N PRO A 149 -25.07 -10.80 7.57
CA PRO A 149 -24.82 -11.12 6.16
C PRO A 149 -24.46 -9.90 5.30
N GLN A 150 -25.08 -8.74 5.55
CA GLN A 150 -24.78 -7.49 4.84
C GLN A 150 -23.39 -6.95 5.19
N VAL A 151 -23.01 -6.95 6.48
CA VAL A 151 -21.66 -6.55 6.93
C VAL A 151 -20.60 -7.50 6.36
N TYR A 152 -20.85 -8.81 6.40
CA TYR A 152 -19.96 -9.79 5.79
C TYR A 152 -19.85 -9.61 4.28
N GLY A 153 -20.95 -9.29 3.60
CA GLY A 153 -20.95 -8.96 2.18
C GLY A 153 -20.08 -7.75 1.85
N LEU A 154 -20.20 -6.67 2.63
CA LEU A 154 -19.37 -5.48 2.53
C LEU A 154 -17.88 -5.80 2.72
N LEU A 155 -17.57 -6.59 3.76
CA LEU A 155 -16.22 -7.04 4.03
C LEU A 155 -15.67 -7.90 2.88
N ASP A 156 -16.41 -8.92 2.43
CA ASP A 156 -15.95 -9.83 1.37
C ASP A 156 -15.66 -9.09 0.06
N ASP A 157 -16.53 -8.15 -0.33
CA ASP A 157 -16.32 -7.31 -1.51
C ASP A 157 -15.08 -6.41 -1.33
N ALA A 158 -14.88 -5.82 -0.14
CA ALA A 158 -13.68 -5.03 0.15
C ALA A 158 -12.40 -5.86 0.08
N LEU A 159 -12.40 -7.07 0.67
CA LEU A 159 -11.23 -7.95 0.64
C LEU A 159 -10.89 -8.44 -0.76
N ARG A 160 -11.88 -8.61 -1.66
CA ARG A 160 -11.59 -8.90 -3.07
C ARG A 160 -10.85 -7.76 -3.75
N LEU A 161 -11.18 -6.51 -3.42
CA LEU A 161 -10.45 -5.35 -3.90
C LEU A 161 -9.06 -5.27 -3.27
N TRP A 162 -8.92 -5.48 -1.96
CA TRP A 162 -7.61 -5.56 -1.30
C TRP A 162 -6.69 -6.61 -1.94
N ALA A 163 -7.23 -7.75 -2.37
CA ALA A 163 -6.45 -8.79 -3.05
C ALA A 163 -5.81 -8.32 -4.37
N VAL A 164 -6.38 -7.31 -5.03
CA VAL A 164 -5.95 -6.86 -6.37
C VAL A 164 -5.39 -5.44 -6.39
N ILE A 165 -5.78 -4.57 -5.44
CA ILE A 165 -5.27 -3.21 -5.30
C ILE A 165 -3.83 -3.30 -4.87
N LYS A 166 -2.87 -2.87 -5.69
CA LYS A 166 -1.51 -2.66 -5.21
C LYS A 166 -1.52 -1.40 -4.33
N PRO A 167 -0.84 -1.38 -3.17
CA PRO A 167 -0.68 -0.13 -2.43
C PRO A 167 -0.17 0.94 -3.41
N PRO A 168 -0.67 2.19 -3.34
CA PRO A 168 -0.07 3.25 -4.13
C PRO A 168 1.42 3.26 -3.79
N PRO A 169 2.30 3.33 -4.79
CA PRO A 169 3.71 3.39 -4.50
C PRO A 169 3.97 4.64 -3.64
N LEU A 170 4.91 4.58 -2.70
CA LEU A 170 5.27 5.76 -1.91
C LEU A 170 5.88 6.80 -2.87
N VAL A 171 5.14 7.86 -3.15
CA VAL A 171 5.58 8.98 -4.00
C VAL A 171 6.01 10.13 -3.09
N ILE A 172 7.22 10.62 -3.30
CA ILE A 172 7.83 11.72 -2.56
C ILE A 172 7.87 12.91 -3.51
N HIS A 173 7.08 13.93 -3.20
CA HIS A 173 7.02 15.17 -3.95
C HIS A 173 8.03 16.19 -3.40
N HIS A 174 8.71 16.89 -4.30
CA HIS A 174 9.58 18.02 -4.03
C HIS A 174 8.77 19.28 -3.63
N ALA A 175 7.51 19.41 -4.06
CA ALA A 175 6.65 20.60 -3.88
C ALA A 175 6.27 20.96 -2.42
N GLU A 176 6.71 20.20 -1.41
CA GLU A 176 6.62 20.61 0.00
C GLU A 176 7.65 21.70 0.38
N LEU A 177 8.37 22.27 -0.59
CA LEU A 177 9.55 23.15 -0.41
C LEU A 177 9.33 24.66 -0.55
N GLY A 178 8.09 25.13 -0.70
CA GLY A 178 7.72 26.50 -0.32
C GLY A 178 8.12 27.67 -1.24
N ASP A 179 8.84 27.48 -2.33
CA ASP A 179 9.11 28.54 -3.33
C ASP A 179 9.08 28.00 -4.77
N ASP A 180 8.68 28.85 -5.71
CA ASP A 180 8.67 28.58 -7.16
C ASP A 180 10.12 28.51 -7.69
N PRO A 181 10.60 27.33 -8.11
CA PRO A 181 11.99 27.14 -8.46
C PRO A 181 12.22 27.59 -9.89
N GLY A 182 12.98 28.66 -10.09
CA GLY A 182 13.35 29.13 -11.41
C GLY A 182 14.04 28.04 -12.23
N GLY A 183 13.33 27.41 -13.16
CA GLY A 183 13.87 26.52 -14.22
C GLY A 183 14.61 25.26 -13.76
N GLU A 184 14.87 25.05 -12.48
CA GLU A 184 15.60 23.88 -11.98
C GLU A 184 14.79 22.58 -12.11
N PRO A 185 15.44 21.46 -12.42
CA PRO A 185 14.75 20.18 -12.60
C PRO A 185 14.37 19.55 -11.26
N HIS A 186 13.07 19.38 -11.02
CA HIS A 186 12.56 18.66 -9.85
C HIS A 186 11.90 17.35 -10.25
N TYR A 187 12.32 16.28 -9.57
CA TYR A 187 11.76 14.95 -9.73
C TYR A 187 10.99 14.54 -8.49
N GLN A 188 9.79 14.02 -8.70
CA GLN A 188 9.13 13.20 -7.70
C GLN A 188 9.84 11.84 -7.66
N VAL A 189 10.09 11.29 -6.47
CA VAL A 189 10.69 9.96 -6.30
C VAL A 189 9.63 8.98 -5.84
N THR A 190 9.43 7.93 -6.63
CA THR A 190 8.50 6.86 -6.31
C THR A 190 9.25 5.61 -5.86
N VAL A 191 9.06 5.20 -4.61
CA VAL A 191 9.65 3.98 -4.06
C VAL A 191 8.92 2.76 -4.61
N ALA A 192 9.66 1.90 -5.30
CA ALA A 192 9.14 0.77 -6.05
C ALA A 192 10.05 -0.45 -5.94
N SER A 193 9.69 -1.50 -6.67
CA SER A 193 10.54 -2.67 -6.86
C SER A 193 10.33 -3.22 -8.25
N ILE A 194 11.39 -3.68 -8.90
CA ILE A 194 11.32 -4.33 -10.21
C ILE A 194 11.70 -5.80 -10.08
N ARG A 195 11.38 -6.60 -11.10
CA ARG A 195 11.82 -8.00 -11.18
C ARG A 195 13.05 -8.08 -12.07
N ASP A 196 14.09 -8.75 -11.58
CA ASP A 196 15.30 -9.09 -12.33
C ASP A 196 15.54 -10.60 -12.19
N GLY A 197 15.51 -11.35 -13.29
CA GLY A 197 15.67 -12.81 -13.28
C GLY A 197 14.71 -13.57 -12.35
N GLY A 198 13.53 -13.00 -12.04
CA GLY A 198 12.56 -13.56 -11.09
C GLY A 198 12.71 -13.09 -9.65
N HIS A 199 13.85 -12.47 -9.29
CA HIS A 199 14.09 -11.84 -8.00
C HIS A 199 13.52 -10.43 -7.96
N LYS A 200 13.03 -10.01 -6.80
CA LYS A 200 12.57 -8.63 -6.56
C LYS A 200 13.78 -7.80 -6.16
N VAL A 201 14.02 -6.66 -6.81
CA VAL A 201 15.08 -5.72 -6.47
C VAL A 201 14.46 -4.35 -6.14
N PRO A 202 15.05 -3.58 -5.20
CA PRO A 202 14.55 -2.26 -4.84
C PRO A 202 14.78 -1.29 -6.01
N ALA A 203 13.81 -0.42 -6.26
CA ALA A 203 13.88 0.59 -7.31
C ALA A 203 13.34 1.94 -6.85
N LEU A 204 13.86 3.01 -7.41
CA LEU A 204 13.33 4.36 -7.33
C LEU A 204 12.98 4.85 -8.73
N VAL A 205 11.73 5.26 -8.91
CA VAL A 205 11.23 5.76 -10.19
C VAL A 205 11.10 7.28 -10.12
N LEU A 206 11.81 7.96 -11.00
CA LEU A 206 11.79 9.42 -11.13
C LEU A 206 10.59 9.82 -11.99
N GLY A 207 9.68 10.60 -11.43
CA GLY A 207 8.61 11.25 -12.19
C GLY A 207 8.95 12.72 -12.44
N HIS A 208 8.42 13.26 -13.54
CA HIS A 208 8.50 14.70 -13.79
C HIS A 208 7.67 15.44 -12.74
N GLU A 209 8.27 16.39 -12.02
CA GLU A 209 7.54 17.26 -11.10
C GLU A 209 7.55 18.71 -11.57
N ALA A 210 8.72 19.34 -11.77
CA ALA A 210 8.80 20.74 -12.21
C ALA A 210 10.09 21.08 -12.98
N GLY A 211 10.08 22.29 -13.58
CA GLY A 211 11.20 22.90 -14.31
C GLY A 211 11.71 22.04 -15.47
N ARG A 212 13.04 21.85 -15.56
CA ARG A 212 13.69 21.06 -16.63
C ARG A 212 13.67 19.54 -16.40
N ALA A 213 12.97 19.05 -15.38
CA ALA A 213 12.94 17.61 -15.11
C ALA A 213 12.42 16.84 -16.32
N GLY A 214 13.11 15.76 -16.67
CA GLY A 214 12.72 14.98 -17.84
C GLY A 214 13.86 14.17 -18.40
N LEU A 215 13.60 13.52 -19.55
CA LEU A 215 14.54 12.60 -20.18
C LEU A 215 15.79 13.31 -20.69
N ALA A 216 15.62 14.51 -21.27
CA ALA A 216 16.73 15.32 -21.74
C ALA A 216 17.70 15.65 -20.60
N HIS A 217 17.17 16.16 -19.48
CA HIS A 217 17.98 16.46 -18.31
C HIS A 217 18.67 15.21 -17.71
N LEU A 218 17.98 14.07 -17.58
CA LEU A 218 18.64 12.87 -17.07
C LEU A 218 19.78 12.38 -17.99
N ARG A 219 19.66 12.56 -19.30
CA ARG A 219 20.74 12.27 -20.25
C ARG A 219 21.89 13.27 -20.17
N GLU A 220 21.59 14.56 -19.93
CA GLU A 220 22.62 15.57 -19.64
C GLU A 220 23.43 15.21 -18.40
N LEU A 221 22.80 14.57 -17.40
CA LEU A 221 23.47 14.03 -16.21
C LEU A 221 24.18 12.68 -16.45
N GLY A 222 24.21 12.19 -17.69
CA GLY A 222 24.95 10.97 -18.05
C GLY A 222 24.25 9.65 -17.73
N LEU A 223 22.96 9.64 -17.34
CA LEU A 223 22.25 8.38 -17.11
C LEU A 223 22.07 7.62 -18.44
N PRO A 224 22.38 6.30 -18.49
CA PRO A 224 22.34 5.55 -19.74
C PRO A 224 20.92 5.20 -20.14
N ASP A 225 20.67 5.19 -21.45
CA ASP A 225 19.42 4.71 -22.02
C ASP A 225 19.15 3.26 -21.59
N TRP A 226 17.90 2.97 -21.25
CA TRP A 226 17.50 1.69 -20.69
C TRP A 226 16.27 1.12 -21.40
N ASN A 227 16.38 -0.16 -21.77
CA ASN A 227 15.27 -0.98 -22.20
C ASN A 227 14.81 -1.87 -21.03
N LYS A 228 13.50 -1.91 -20.77
CA LYS A 228 12.89 -2.73 -19.70
C LYS A 228 13.14 -4.23 -19.85
N ASP A 229 13.50 -4.68 -21.05
CA ASP A 229 13.84 -6.08 -21.34
C ASP A 229 15.31 -6.42 -21.02
N SER A 230 16.12 -5.44 -20.60
CA SER A 230 17.51 -5.64 -20.16
C SER A 230 17.72 -5.13 -18.73
N SER A 231 18.74 -5.62 -18.04
CA SER A 231 19.15 -5.05 -16.75
C SER A 231 19.78 -3.65 -16.95
N PRO A 232 19.51 -2.66 -16.08
CA PRO A 232 20.21 -1.38 -16.11
C PRO A 232 21.73 -1.54 -15.92
N VAL A 233 22.51 -0.60 -16.43
CA VAL A 233 23.96 -0.57 -16.22
C VAL A 233 24.26 -0.28 -14.76
N THR A 234 25.25 -0.99 -14.20
CA THR A 234 25.74 -0.68 -12.85
C THR A 234 26.79 0.41 -12.91
N ASP A 235 26.58 1.45 -12.12
CA ASP A 235 27.52 2.55 -11.98
C ASP A 235 27.74 2.82 -10.49
N PRO A 236 28.93 2.48 -9.97
CA PRO A 236 29.23 2.66 -8.56
C PRO A 236 29.36 4.14 -8.16
N ALA A 237 29.55 5.07 -9.11
CA ALA A 237 29.60 6.50 -8.82
C ALA A 237 28.21 7.05 -8.47
N TRP A 238 27.14 6.44 -8.99
CA TRP A 238 25.79 6.70 -8.48
C TRP A 238 25.58 6.05 -7.11
N ARG A 239 25.20 6.87 -6.13
CA ARG A 239 24.94 6.48 -4.74
C ARG A 239 23.50 6.78 -4.34
N LEU A 240 22.90 5.82 -3.68
CA LEU A 240 21.70 6.04 -2.89
C LEU A 240 22.07 6.23 -1.42
N ARG A 241 21.75 7.39 -0.85
CA ARG A 241 22.02 7.69 0.56
C ARG A 241 20.81 7.42 1.41
N VAL A 242 21.02 6.60 2.43
CA VAL A 242 20.00 6.22 3.40
C VAL A 242 20.53 6.30 4.82
N SER A 243 19.69 6.74 5.75
CA SER A 243 20.00 6.73 7.17
C SER A 243 19.63 5.38 7.79
N ILE A 244 20.57 4.72 8.46
CA ILE A 244 20.28 3.46 9.17
C ILE A 244 19.37 3.72 10.37
N SER A 245 19.67 4.75 11.15
CA SER A 245 18.98 5.03 12.41
C SER A 245 17.49 5.34 12.21
N THR A 246 17.17 6.01 11.10
CA THR A 246 15.79 6.41 10.78
C THR A 246 15.15 5.57 9.69
N ARG A 247 15.90 4.64 9.06
CA ARG A 247 15.49 3.88 7.86
C ARG A 247 14.91 4.79 6.77
N ALA A 248 15.55 5.92 6.55
CA ALA A 248 15.04 6.97 5.68
C ALA A 248 15.89 7.16 4.43
N LEU A 249 15.23 7.51 3.33
CA LEU A 249 15.87 7.97 2.10
C LEU A 249 16.29 9.44 2.25
N GLU A 250 17.55 9.74 1.94
CA GLU A 250 18.12 11.08 2.06
C GLU A 250 18.43 11.72 0.71
N ALA A 251 19.08 11.00 -0.20
CA ALA A 251 19.49 11.55 -1.49
C ALA A 251 19.82 10.49 -2.54
N ILE A 252 19.76 10.91 -3.81
CA ILE A 252 20.33 10.23 -4.97
C ILE A 252 21.42 11.16 -5.52
N VAL A 253 22.67 10.72 -5.47
CA VAL A 253 23.82 11.53 -5.86
C VAL A 253 24.73 10.75 -6.77
N HIS A 254 25.50 11.45 -7.60
CA HIS A 254 26.72 10.94 -8.19
C HIS A 254 27.89 11.42 -7.31
N VAL A 255 28.97 10.64 -7.24
CA VAL A 255 30.20 11.02 -6.54
C VAL A 255 31.37 10.95 -7.51
N ASN A 256 32.29 11.91 -7.41
CA ASN A 256 33.51 11.88 -8.20
C ASN A 256 34.53 10.93 -7.55
N ASP A 257 35.37 10.28 -8.35
CA ASP A 257 36.39 9.34 -7.88
C ASP A 257 37.54 10.04 -7.10
N GLU A 258 37.68 11.36 -7.25
CA GLU A 258 38.81 12.14 -6.72
C GLU A 258 38.51 12.87 -5.39
N GLU A 259 37.24 13.13 -5.08
CA GLU A 259 36.81 13.85 -3.88
C GLU A 259 35.63 13.12 -3.25
N GLU A 260 35.59 12.93 -1.92
CA GLU A 260 34.43 12.37 -1.20
C GLU A 260 33.14 13.24 -1.29
N GLY A 261 33.14 14.25 -2.16
CA GLY A 261 32.05 15.18 -2.43
C GLY A 261 31.03 14.67 -3.45
N ASP A 262 29.85 15.28 -3.42
CA ASP A 262 28.82 15.08 -4.44
C ASP A 262 29.13 15.97 -5.63
N ASP A 263 29.34 15.39 -6.81
CA ASP A 263 29.48 16.16 -8.05
C ASP A 263 28.11 16.45 -8.68
N ILE A 264 27.16 15.53 -8.55
CA ILE A 264 25.77 15.71 -9.00
C ILE A 264 24.81 15.31 -7.87
N VAL A 265 23.89 16.21 -7.52
CA VAL A 265 22.74 15.89 -6.66
C VAL A 265 21.50 15.78 -7.53
N LEU A 266 21.13 14.55 -7.90
CA LEU A 266 19.94 14.30 -8.72
C LEU A 266 18.65 14.52 -7.93
N TRP A 267 18.65 14.13 -6.65
CA TRP A 267 17.52 14.30 -5.76
C TRP A 267 17.96 14.33 -4.31
N LYS A 268 17.33 15.17 -3.48
CA LYS A 268 17.60 15.25 -2.04
C LYS A 268 16.31 15.47 -1.28
N ALA A 269 16.11 14.70 -0.22
CA ALA A 269 14.96 14.83 0.65
C ALA A 269 15.08 16.11 1.50
N ALA A 270 14.03 16.92 1.53
CA ALA A 270 13.93 18.08 2.42
C ALA A 270 13.90 17.67 3.91
N LYS A 271 13.30 16.51 4.18
CA LYS A 271 13.15 15.89 5.50
C LYS A 271 13.37 14.39 5.35
N PRO A 272 13.80 13.66 6.41
CA PRO A 272 13.96 12.22 6.34
C PRO A 272 12.66 11.53 5.90
N VAL A 273 12.69 10.79 4.79
CA VAL A 273 11.54 10.03 4.31
C VAL A 273 11.71 8.56 4.66
N ARG A 274 10.95 8.09 5.66
CA ARG A 274 10.99 6.69 6.09
C ARG A 274 10.58 5.76 4.95
N LEU A 275 11.42 4.77 4.70
CA LEU A 275 11.18 3.76 3.68
C LEU A 275 10.30 2.63 4.23
N PRO A 276 9.47 1.98 3.39
CA PRO A 276 8.71 0.81 3.81
C PRO A 276 9.64 -0.32 4.25
N ASP A 277 9.29 -1.04 5.32
CA ASP A 277 10.15 -2.11 5.88
C ASP A 277 10.50 -3.17 4.83
N GLY A 278 9.52 -3.62 4.04
CA GLY A 278 9.78 -4.57 2.95
C GLY A 278 10.68 -4.04 1.83
N TRP A 279 10.86 -2.72 1.71
CA TRP A 279 11.84 -2.12 0.81
C TRP A 279 13.22 -2.02 1.47
N TRP A 280 13.26 -1.73 2.78
CA TRP A 280 14.50 -1.78 3.56
C TRP A 280 15.13 -3.17 3.55
N ASP A 281 14.32 -4.22 3.72
CA ASP A 281 14.77 -5.61 3.63
C ASP A 281 15.33 -5.97 2.24
N LEU A 282 14.84 -5.31 1.18
CA LEU A 282 15.41 -5.47 -0.14
C LEU A 282 16.80 -4.83 -0.22
N ILE A 283 16.94 -3.57 0.23
CA ILE A 283 18.23 -2.89 0.27
C ILE A 283 19.25 -3.64 1.10
N ASP A 284 18.87 -4.13 2.29
CA ASP A 284 19.81 -4.82 3.19
C ASP A 284 20.39 -6.07 2.53
N ARG A 285 19.58 -6.77 1.72
CA ARG A 285 20.00 -7.96 0.97
C ARG A 285 20.85 -7.66 -0.26
N VAL A 286 20.47 -6.68 -1.09
CA VAL A 286 21.12 -6.49 -2.40
C VAL A 286 22.12 -5.34 -2.43
N GLN A 287 22.05 -4.39 -1.50
CA GLN A 287 22.90 -3.20 -1.39
C GLN A 287 23.01 -2.32 -2.65
N HIS A 288 22.10 -2.52 -3.60
CA HIS A 288 22.03 -1.82 -4.87
C HIS A 288 20.56 -1.51 -5.18
N VAL A 289 20.31 -0.36 -5.79
CA VAL A 289 18.97 0.11 -6.11
C VAL A 289 18.94 0.57 -7.56
N ALA A 290 17.94 0.11 -8.31
CA ALA A 290 17.70 0.62 -9.65
C ALA A 290 17.07 2.02 -9.58
N VAL A 291 17.70 3.03 -10.16
CA VAL A 291 17.12 4.37 -10.33
C VAL A 291 16.72 4.52 -11.79
N CYS A 292 15.45 4.77 -12.09
CA CYS A 292 14.97 4.85 -13.47
C CYS A 292 13.96 5.97 -13.71
N GLY A 293 13.93 6.51 -14.92
CA GLY A 293 12.98 7.58 -15.28
C GLY A 293 13.28 8.27 -16.62
N PRO A 294 12.56 9.35 -16.94
CA PRO A 294 11.36 9.77 -16.23
C PRO A 294 10.17 8.84 -16.55
N THR A 295 9.24 8.67 -15.62
CA THR A 295 7.88 8.23 -15.96
C THR A 295 7.00 9.45 -16.17
N ALA A 296 6.57 9.71 -17.41
CA ALA A 296 5.54 10.71 -17.64
C ALA A 296 4.16 10.14 -17.28
N SER A 297 3.35 10.89 -16.55
CA SER A 297 1.93 10.61 -16.48
C SER A 297 1.34 10.82 -17.89
N GLY A 298 0.79 9.77 -18.51
CA GLY A 298 0.22 9.85 -19.87
C GLY A 298 1.19 9.62 -21.05
N ALA A 299 2.43 9.17 -20.80
CA ALA A 299 3.35 8.78 -21.87
C ALA A 299 2.85 7.57 -22.70
N PRO A 300 3.36 7.40 -23.95
CA PRO A 300 3.11 6.19 -24.75
C PRO A 300 3.44 4.91 -23.98
N LYS A 301 2.85 3.77 -24.35
CA LYS A 301 2.94 2.48 -23.62
C LYS A 301 4.37 2.03 -23.27
N GLN A 302 5.39 2.53 -23.97
CA GLN A 302 6.81 2.37 -23.65
C GLN A 302 7.55 3.68 -23.94
N PRO A 303 7.62 4.64 -23.00
CA PRO A 303 8.46 5.80 -23.19
C PRO A 303 9.93 5.37 -23.14
N ALA A 304 10.80 6.07 -23.89
CA ALA A 304 12.24 5.97 -23.67
C ALA A 304 12.55 6.33 -22.21
N GLN A 305 13.39 5.52 -21.57
CA GLN A 305 13.78 5.69 -20.18
C GLN A 305 15.29 5.59 -20.07
N VAL A 306 15.84 6.19 -19.03
CA VAL A 306 17.20 5.92 -18.57
C VAL A 306 17.12 5.15 -17.27
N ALA A 307 18.14 4.35 -16.98
CA ALA A 307 18.26 3.69 -15.68
C ALA A 307 19.69 3.36 -15.33
N VAL A 308 19.97 3.39 -14.03
CA VAL A 308 21.27 3.01 -13.48
C VAL A 308 21.06 2.18 -12.21
N ILE A 309 21.94 1.21 -11.95
CA ILE A 309 22.03 0.54 -10.66
C ILE A 309 22.99 1.34 -9.78
N ALA A 310 22.44 2.06 -8.81
CA ALA A 310 23.17 2.85 -7.85
C ALA A 310 23.53 2.00 -6.62
N ARG A 311 24.71 2.23 -6.03
CA ARG A 311 25.11 1.56 -4.78
C ARG A 311 24.52 2.25 -3.57
N VAL A 312 24.01 1.48 -2.62
CA VAL A 312 23.52 2.01 -1.34
C VAL A 312 24.69 2.41 -0.45
N THR A 313 24.62 3.62 0.09
CA THR A 313 25.54 4.14 1.09
C THR A 313 24.75 4.48 2.35
N PHE A 314 25.15 3.86 3.45
CA PHE A 314 24.53 4.04 4.75
C PHE A 314 25.19 5.18 5.51
N ARG A 315 24.37 6.01 6.16
CA ARG A 315 24.78 7.09 7.06
C ARG A 315 24.20 6.90 8.46
#